data_AF-A0A933R1W9-F1
#
_entry.id   AF-A0A933R1W9-F1
#
_cell.length_a   1.000
_cell.length_b   1.000
_cell.length_c   1.000
_cell.angle_alpha   90.00
_cell.angle_beta   90.00
_cell.angle_gamma   90.00
#
_symmetry.space_group_name_H-M   'P 1'
#
loop_
_entity.id
_entity.type
_entity.pdbx_description
1 polymer ?
#
loop_
_entity_poly.entity_id
_entity_poly.type
_entity_poly.pdbx_seq_one_letter_code
_entity_poly.pdbx_strand_id
1 'polypeptide(L)'
;MKKQTLISISVALALSFVVAESAYARCGDGVLVVPDEQCDDGNNIDGDGCSATCTLEPMCGDGIVNGSEACDDGNNLNGDGCSASCTIEAYCGDSILNDGEMCDDGNNVDFDGCSSECTIEPFCGDGNLDPGEQCDDGNSANGDGCSAICETEKSGDEGCTPGYWKQTQHFDSWSAPYTPNTQFSAVFENAFPGKTLLQVMQNGGGGLNALGRHTVAALLNSASASVDYGQTTDGVIVAFNAAYPGTTTNYNYVKGVFESDNERGCPLN
;
A
#
# COMPACT_ATOMS: atom_id res chain seq x y z
N MET A 1 -75.21 14.46 -63.57
CA MET A 1 -73.82 14.56 -64.07
C MET A 1 -72.88 14.40 -62.88
N LYS A 2 -71.96 13.42 -62.95
CA LYS A 2 -70.65 13.23 -62.26
C LYS A 2 -70.48 13.79 -60.82
N LYS A 3 -69.87 13.14 -59.84
CA LYS A 3 -69.38 11.77 -59.54
C LYS A 3 -68.72 11.94 -58.14
N GLN A 4 -68.83 10.95 -57.25
CA GLN A 4 -68.08 10.73 -55.99
C GLN A 4 -68.44 11.68 -54.81
N THR A 5 -69.08 11.31 -53.69
CA THR A 5 -69.30 10.07 -52.92
C THR A 5 -68.20 9.79 -51.86
N LEU A 6 -68.63 9.86 -50.57
CA LEU A 6 -68.20 9.07 -49.37
C LEU A 6 -66.88 9.52 -48.66
N ILE A 7 -66.72 9.63 -47.31
CA ILE A 7 -67.48 9.27 -46.09
C ILE A 7 -67.02 10.17 -44.94
N SER A 8 -67.96 10.60 -44.09
CA SER A 8 -67.72 11.15 -42.76
C SER A 8 -67.64 10.04 -41.71
N ILE A 9 -66.59 10.10 -40.87
CA ILE A 9 -66.57 9.74 -39.43
C ILE A 9 -66.80 8.27 -39.08
N SER A 10 -65.78 7.62 -38.49
CA SER A 10 -65.87 7.03 -37.14
C SER A 10 -64.52 6.48 -36.67
N VAL A 11 -64.17 6.85 -35.45
CA VAL A 11 -63.04 6.36 -34.65
C VAL A 11 -63.26 4.88 -34.32
N ALA A 12 -62.47 3.96 -34.89
CA ALA A 12 -62.22 2.61 -34.37
C ALA A 12 -61.23 1.84 -35.27
N LEU A 13 -59.93 1.86 -34.92
CA LEU A 13 -59.06 0.68 -34.74
C LEU A 13 -57.61 1.18 -34.61
N ALA A 14 -57.22 1.47 -33.37
CA ALA A 14 -55.83 1.44 -32.97
C ALA A 14 -55.40 -0.04 -32.87
N LEU A 15 -55.28 -0.72 -34.00
CA LEU A 15 -54.77 -2.08 -34.05
C LEU A 15 -54.12 -2.32 -35.41
N SER A 16 -52.83 -2.68 -35.38
CA SER A 16 -52.01 -3.14 -36.52
C SER A 16 -51.40 -2.02 -37.38
N PHE A 17 -50.29 -1.44 -36.94
CA PHE A 17 -49.13 -1.02 -37.78
C PHE A 17 -48.04 -0.32 -36.95
N VAL A 18 -47.88 -0.69 -35.68
CA VAL A 18 -46.51 -0.91 -35.21
C VAL A 18 -46.37 -2.42 -35.38
N VAL A 19 -45.83 -2.83 -36.53
CA VAL A 19 -45.09 -4.09 -36.51
C VAL A 19 -44.00 -3.74 -35.49
N ALA A 20 -44.18 -4.20 -34.25
CA ALA A 20 -43.00 -4.55 -33.48
C ALA A 20 -42.31 -5.51 -34.42
N GLU A 21 -41.33 -5.00 -35.18
CA GLU A 21 -40.29 -5.83 -35.75
C GLU A 21 -39.88 -6.66 -34.56
N SER A 22 -40.31 -7.92 -34.60
CA SER A 22 -39.92 -8.89 -33.62
C SER A 22 -38.41 -8.72 -33.51
N ALA A 23 -37.93 -8.48 -32.30
CA ALA A 23 -36.62 -8.95 -31.90
C ALA A 23 -36.64 -10.47 -32.11
N TYR A 24 -36.58 -10.87 -33.37
CA TYR A 24 -36.31 -12.24 -33.74
C TYR A 24 -34.85 -12.38 -33.34
N ALA A 25 -34.54 -13.35 -32.49
CA ALA A 25 -33.17 -13.66 -32.15
C ALA A 25 -32.39 -13.81 -33.47
N ARG A 26 -31.46 -12.89 -33.69
CA ARG A 26 -30.73 -12.72 -34.93
C ARG A 26 -29.27 -12.65 -34.55
N CYS A 27 -28.71 -13.83 -34.43
CA CYS A 27 -27.31 -13.99 -34.09
C CYS A 27 -26.39 -13.10 -34.94
N GLY A 28 -25.55 -12.34 -34.27
CA GLY A 28 -24.56 -11.44 -34.84
C GLY A 28 -25.05 -10.02 -35.06
N ASP A 29 -26.13 -9.59 -34.39
CA ASP A 29 -26.64 -8.21 -34.49
C ASP A 29 -26.19 -7.29 -33.33
N GLY A 30 -25.44 -7.84 -32.38
CA GLY A 30 -24.87 -7.18 -31.21
C GLY A 30 -25.85 -7.08 -30.05
N VAL A 31 -27.01 -7.76 -30.10
CA VAL A 31 -28.05 -7.71 -29.08
C VAL A 31 -28.37 -9.11 -28.56
N LEU A 32 -27.89 -9.43 -27.36
CA LEU A 32 -28.20 -10.72 -26.70
C LEU A 32 -29.70 -10.88 -26.38
N VAL A 33 -30.36 -11.85 -27.02
CA VAL A 33 -31.78 -12.20 -26.79
C VAL A 33 -31.93 -13.52 -26.02
N VAL A 34 -32.05 -13.43 -24.69
CA VAL A 34 -32.28 -14.59 -23.81
C VAL A 34 -33.77 -15.01 -23.83
N PRO A 35 -34.13 -16.30 -23.97
CA PRO A 35 -33.27 -17.49 -23.90
C PRO A 35 -32.84 -18.07 -25.26
N ASP A 36 -33.13 -17.38 -26.36
CA ASP A 36 -32.89 -17.91 -27.72
C ASP A 36 -31.41 -17.86 -28.13
N GLU A 37 -30.61 -16.97 -27.53
CA GLU A 37 -29.17 -16.81 -27.72
C GLU A 37 -28.41 -16.99 -26.39
N GLN A 38 -27.24 -17.64 -26.44
CA GLN A 38 -26.32 -17.77 -25.29
C GLN A 38 -25.28 -16.65 -25.26
N CYS A 39 -24.94 -16.09 -26.42
CA CYS A 39 -24.02 -14.98 -26.66
C CYS A 39 -24.49 -14.22 -27.91
N ASP A 40 -23.99 -13.00 -28.13
CA ASP A 40 -24.02 -12.30 -29.42
C ASP A 40 -22.87 -11.29 -29.46
N ASP A 41 -21.92 -11.48 -30.36
CA ASP A 41 -20.70 -10.67 -30.47
C ASP A 41 -20.74 -9.66 -31.64
N GLY A 42 -21.93 -9.46 -32.24
CA GLY A 42 -22.13 -8.55 -33.35
C GLY A 42 -21.63 -9.05 -34.70
N ASN A 43 -21.31 -10.34 -34.83
CA ASN A 43 -20.96 -10.93 -36.10
C ASN A 43 -21.36 -12.44 -36.21
N ASN A 44 -21.04 -13.09 -37.33
CA ASN A 44 -21.36 -14.51 -37.59
C ASN A 44 -20.10 -15.31 -37.98
N ILE A 45 -18.97 -14.97 -37.38
CA ILE A 45 -17.72 -15.70 -37.49
C ILE A 45 -17.75 -16.79 -36.41
N ASP A 46 -17.14 -17.93 -36.68
CA ASP A 46 -16.94 -18.98 -35.68
C ASP A 46 -15.52 -18.86 -35.14
N GLY A 47 -15.31 -19.17 -33.87
CA GLY A 47 -14.01 -19.16 -33.19
C GLY A 47 -13.60 -17.83 -32.56
N ASP A 48 -14.51 -16.86 -32.45
CA ASP A 48 -14.31 -15.56 -31.77
C ASP A 48 -15.16 -15.40 -30.51
N GLY A 49 -15.69 -16.51 -29.98
CA GLY A 49 -16.32 -16.60 -28.65
C GLY A 49 -17.83 -16.68 -28.71
N CYS A 50 -18.40 -16.38 -29.88
CA CYS A 50 -19.80 -16.63 -30.17
C CYS A 50 -19.96 -17.21 -31.58
N SER A 51 -20.37 -18.48 -31.67
CA SER A 51 -20.57 -19.11 -32.97
C SER A 51 -21.58 -18.34 -33.82
N ALA A 52 -21.58 -18.59 -35.13
CA ALA A 52 -22.60 -18.08 -36.05
C ALA A 52 -24.05 -18.50 -35.72
N THR A 53 -24.23 -19.41 -34.75
CA THR A 53 -25.52 -19.88 -34.23
C THR A 53 -25.82 -19.42 -32.80
N CYS A 54 -25.02 -18.49 -32.25
CA CYS A 54 -25.18 -17.89 -30.93
C CYS A 54 -25.16 -18.90 -29.77
N THR A 55 -24.40 -19.97 -29.97
CA THR A 55 -23.89 -20.80 -28.89
C THR A 55 -22.52 -20.29 -28.46
N LEU A 56 -22.31 -20.25 -27.15
CA LEU A 56 -21.01 -19.90 -26.57
C LEU A 56 -19.97 -20.90 -27.07
N GLU A 57 -18.85 -20.40 -27.58
CA GLU A 57 -17.74 -21.23 -28.01
C GLU A 57 -16.69 -21.27 -26.90
N PRO A 58 -16.15 -22.46 -26.54
CA PRO A 58 -15.04 -22.53 -25.60
C PRO A 58 -13.84 -21.80 -26.19
N MET A 59 -13.43 -20.74 -25.50
CA MET A 59 -12.27 -19.95 -25.82
C MET A 59 -11.46 -19.72 -24.56
N CYS A 60 -10.25 -20.26 -24.58
CA CYS A 60 -9.33 -20.06 -23.49
C CYS A 60 -8.96 -18.59 -23.33
N GLY A 61 -9.00 -18.09 -22.10
CA GLY A 61 -8.68 -16.72 -21.72
C GLY A 61 -9.87 -15.77 -21.73
N ASP A 62 -11.10 -16.26 -21.75
CA ASP A 62 -12.32 -15.43 -21.71
C ASP A 62 -12.88 -15.22 -20.30
N GLY A 63 -12.28 -15.86 -19.29
CA GLY A 63 -12.64 -15.83 -17.88
C GLY A 63 -13.78 -16.79 -17.52
N ILE A 64 -14.21 -17.66 -18.44
CA ILE A 64 -15.38 -18.53 -18.28
C ILE A 64 -15.03 -19.96 -18.65
N VAL A 65 -14.76 -20.79 -17.64
CA VAL A 65 -14.54 -22.23 -17.84
C VAL A 65 -15.76 -22.90 -18.50
N ASN A 66 -15.62 -23.30 -19.76
CA ASN A 66 -16.69 -23.94 -20.50
C ASN A 66 -16.18 -25.01 -21.51
N GLY A 67 -17.09 -25.84 -22.01
CA GLY A 67 -16.74 -26.90 -22.97
C GLY A 67 -15.70 -27.91 -22.44
N SER A 68 -14.50 -27.90 -23.02
CA SER A 68 -13.39 -28.84 -22.73
C SER A 68 -12.25 -28.22 -21.90
N GLU A 69 -12.42 -27.00 -21.43
CA GLU A 69 -11.42 -26.28 -20.64
C GLU A 69 -11.33 -26.86 -19.23
N ALA A 70 -10.11 -27.05 -18.73
CA ALA A 70 -9.88 -27.48 -17.34
C ALA A 70 -9.81 -26.29 -16.37
N CYS A 71 -9.47 -25.11 -16.88
CA CYS A 71 -9.33 -23.84 -16.19
C CYS A 71 -9.55 -22.70 -17.19
N ASP A 72 -9.72 -21.47 -16.71
CA ASP A 72 -9.64 -20.23 -17.50
C ASP A 72 -9.34 -19.08 -16.53
N ASP A 73 -8.21 -18.39 -16.70
CA ASP A 73 -7.76 -17.27 -15.86
C ASP A 73 -7.97 -15.90 -16.52
N GLY A 74 -8.79 -15.84 -17.57
CA GLY A 74 -9.14 -14.62 -18.27
C GLY A 74 -8.03 -14.08 -19.16
N ASN A 75 -6.99 -14.88 -19.45
CA ASN A 75 -5.98 -14.54 -20.44
C ASN A 75 -5.32 -15.79 -21.08
N ASN A 76 -4.31 -15.59 -21.95
CA ASN A 76 -3.58 -16.68 -22.64
C ASN A 76 -2.08 -16.66 -22.34
N LEU A 77 -1.69 -16.15 -21.17
CA LEU A 77 -0.34 -16.30 -20.66
C LEU A 77 -0.18 -17.74 -20.17
N ASN A 78 1.06 -18.12 -19.87
CA ASN A 78 1.31 -19.41 -19.23
C ASN A 78 2.10 -19.10 -17.97
N GLY A 79 1.96 -19.96 -16.97
CA GLY A 79 2.56 -19.82 -15.64
C GLY A 79 1.74 -18.94 -14.71
N ASP A 80 0.45 -18.75 -14.95
CA ASP A 80 -0.49 -17.96 -14.14
C ASP A 80 -1.74 -18.74 -13.69
N GLY A 81 -1.65 -20.07 -13.71
CA GLY A 81 -2.68 -20.99 -13.22
C GLY A 81 -3.47 -21.66 -14.35
N CYS A 82 -3.56 -21.03 -15.51
CA CYS A 82 -4.13 -21.65 -16.69
C CYS A 82 -3.29 -21.43 -17.95
N SER A 83 -2.91 -22.53 -18.62
CA SER A 83 -2.15 -22.41 -19.87
C SER A 83 -2.99 -21.75 -20.96
N ALA A 84 -2.32 -21.24 -22.00
CA ALA A 84 -2.97 -20.79 -23.24
C ALA A 84 -3.78 -21.89 -23.97
N SER A 85 -3.67 -23.14 -23.52
CA SER A 85 -4.44 -24.30 -24.00
C SER A 85 -5.48 -24.80 -22.99
N CYS A 86 -5.79 -23.99 -21.97
CA CYS A 86 -6.78 -24.25 -20.93
C CYS A 86 -6.56 -25.57 -20.18
N THR A 87 -5.28 -25.82 -19.89
CA THR A 87 -4.86 -26.87 -18.97
C THR A 87 -4.40 -26.23 -17.67
N ILE A 88 -4.82 -26.79 -16.54
CA ILE A 88 -4.34 -26.35 -15.23
C ILE A 88 -2.82 -26.41 -15.22
N GLU A 89 -2.20 -25.29 -14.89
CA GLU A 89 -0.77 -25.19 -14.63
C GLU A 89 -0.56 -25.11 -13.13
N ALA A 90 0.50 -25.75 -12.63
CA ALA A 90 0.91 -25.52 -11.26
C ALA A 90 1.33 -24.05 -11.16
N TYR A 91 0.72 -23.30 -10.24
CA TYR A 91 0.91 -21.88 -10.09
C TYR A 91 0.90 -21.53 -8.61
N CYS A 92 1.98 -20.88 -8.18
CA CYS A 92 2.08 -20.40 -6.83
C CYS A 92 1.20 -19.17 -6.62
N GLY A 93 0.41 -19.17 -5.56
CA GLY A 93 -0.45 -18.08 -5.14
C GLY A 93 -1.93 -18.28 -5.46
N ASP A 94 -2.37 -19.50 -5.82
CA ASP A 94 -3.78 -19.79 -6.10
C ASP A 94 -4.56 -20.34 -4.88
N SER A 95 -3.94 -20.38 -3.71
CA SER A 95 -4.45 -20.99 -2.48
C SER A 95 -4.62 -22.51 -2.55
N ILE A 96 -4.02 -23.18 -3.53
CA ILE A 96 -4.11 -24.62 -3.75
C ILE A 96 -2.71 -25.21 -3.79
N LEU A 97 -2.38 -26.06 -2.82
CA LEU A 97 -1.10 -26.77 -2.83
C LEU A 97 -1.08 -27.87 -3.92
N ASN A 98 -0.41 -27.58 -5.04
CA ASN A 98 -0.26 -28.47 -6.18
C ASN A 98 0.94 -29.43 -6.04
N ASP A 99 0.93 -30.51 -6.84
CA ASP A 99 2.05 -31.47 -6.91
C ASP A 99 3.32 -30.78 -7.43
N GLY A 100 4.28 -30.52 -6.53
CA GLY A 100 5.56 -29.86 -6.85
C GLY A 100 5.84 -28.63 -6.00
N GLU A 101 4.82 -28.08 -5.36
CA GLU A 101 4.92 -26.92 -4.47
C GLU A 101 5.27 -27.36 -3.03
N MET A 102 6.02 -26.53 -2.31
CA MET A 102 6.32 -26.76 -0.89
C MET A 102 5.34 -26.04 0.05
N CYS A 103 4.72 -24.97 -0.44
CA CYS A 103 3.74 -24.13 0.21
C CYS A 103 2.89 -23.43 -0.86
N ASP A 104 1.76 -22.83 -0.45
CA ASP A 104 0.99 -21.84 -1.19
C ASP A 104 0.21 -21.01 -0.16
N ASP A 105 0.36 -19.69 -0.16
CA ASP A 105 -0.33 -18.77 0.76
C ASP A 105 -1.38 -17.89 0.08
N GLY A 106 -1.72 -18.21 -1.17
CA GLY A 106 -2.74 -17.50 -1.93
C GLY A 106 -2.29 -16.17 -2.53
N ASN A 107 -0.98 -15.90 -2.60
CA ASN A 107 -0.44 -14.78 -3.34
C ASN A 107 1.01 -15.01 -3.82
N ASN A 108 1.65 -14.00 -4.45
CA ASN A 108 3.04 -14.06 -4.96
C ASN A 108 3.89 -12.92 -4.37
N VAL A 109 3.55 -12.45 -3.18
CA VAL A 109 4.43 -11.59 -2.39
C VAL A 109 5.54 -12.49 -1.87
N ASP A 110 6.77 -11.97 -1.83
CA ASP A 110 7.86 -12.68 -1.18
C ASP A 110 7.95 -12.19 0.28
N PHE A 111 8.44 -13.05 1.16
CA PHE A 111 8.61 -12.90 2.60
C PHE A 111 7.31 -12.80 3.43
N ASP A 112 6.22 -13.45 3.00
CA ASP A 112 4.99 -13.60 3.78
C ASP A 112 4.63 -15.08 4.05
N GLY A 113 5.62 -15.96 3.93
CA GLY A 113 5.54 -17.38 4.29
C GLY A 113 5.60 -18.33 3.11
N CYS A 114 5.27 -17.89 1.89
CA CYS A 114 5.48 -18.65 0.68
C CYS A 114 5.93 -17.80 -0.51
N SER A 115 7.16 -18.04 -0.96
CA SER A 115 7.72 -17.30 -2.10
C SER A 115 6.92 -17.52 -3.39
N SER A 116 7.08 -16.60 -4.33
CA SER A 116 6.54 -16.70 -5.69
C SER A 116 6.96 -17.96 -6.48
N GLU A 117 8.00 -18.68 -6.04
CA GLU A 117 8.47 -19.95 -6.59
C GLU A 117 8.00 -21.18 -5.77
N CYS A 118 7.03 -20.99 -4.88
CA CYS A 118 6.42 -22.03 -4.04
C CYS A 118 7.41 -22.78 -3.14
N THR A 119 8.40 -22.02 -2.65
CA THR A 119 9.32 -22.46 -1.61
C THR A 119 9.00 -21.77 -0.29
N ILE A 120 9.12 -22.52 0.81
CA ILE A 120 8.90 -21.98 2.16
C ILE A 120 9.96 -20.91 2.43
N GLU A 121 9.50 -19.76 2.86
CA GLU A 121 10.32 -18.62 3.23
C GLU A 121 9.86 -18.06 4.60
N PRO A 122 10.62 -17.14 5.20
CA PRO A 122 10.21 -16.52 6.46
C PRO A 122 8.99 -15.60 6.29
N PHE A 123 8.21 -15.42 7.36
CA PHE A 123 7.09 -14.47 7.36
C PHE A 123 7.54 -13.19 8.03
N CYS A 124 7.88 -12.19 7.21
CA CYS A 124 8.34 -10.92 7.72
C CYS A 124 7.22 -9.96 8.10
N GLY A 125 7.20 -9.59 9.38
CA GLY A 125 6.30 -8.61 9.97
C GLY A 125 5.15 -9.23 10.77
N ASP A 126 5.28 -10.47 11.24
CA ASP A 126 4.23 -11.14 12.04
C ASP A 126 4.43 -10.98 13.56
N GLY A 127 5.54 -10.38 13.98
CA GLY A 127 5.92 -10.15 15.36
C GLY A 127 6.76 -11.29 15.98
N ASN A 128 7.10 -12.32 15.21
CA ASN A 128 7.88 -13.48 15.64
C ASN A 128 9.19 -13.55 14.84
N LEU A 129 10.26 -14.00 15.49
CA LEU A 129 11.54 -14.21 14.81
C LEU A 129 11.64 -15.67 14.33
N ASP A 130 11.36 -15.89 13.05
CA ASP A 130 11.32 -17.21 12.43
C ASP A 130 12.70 -17.71 11.93
N PRO A 131 12.87 -19.04 11.74
CA PRO A 131 14.11 -19.60 11.22
C PRO A 131 14.42 -19.09 9.81
N GLY A 132 15.44 -18.23 9.69
CA GLY A 132 15.86 -17.62 8.42
C GLY A 132 15.85 -16.10 8.48
N GLU A 133 15.16 -15.53 9.45
CA GLU A 133 15.08 -14.08 9.67
C GLU A 133 16.27 -13.57 10.46
N GLN A 134 16.61 -12.30 10.22
CA GLN A 134 17.58 -11.56 11.02
C GLN A 134 16.89 -10.64 12.04
N CYS A 135 15.65 -10.24 11.77
CA CYS A 135 14.79 -9.40 12.61
C CYS A 135 13.32 -9.67 12.25
N ASP A 136 12.41 -9.21 13.10
CA ASP A 136 10.99 -8.99 12.81
C ASP A 136 10.50 -7.87 13.75
N ASP A 137 9.86 -6.83 13.21
CA ASP A 137 9.32 -5.71 13.98
C ASP A 137 7.78 -5.61 13.95
N GLY A 138 7.12 -6.70 13.56
CA GLY A 138 5.66 -6.81 13.52
C GLY A 138 4.99 -6.05 12.39
N ASN A 139 5.75 -5.62 11.37
CA ASN A 139 5.21 -5.15 10.11
C ASN A 139 6.22 -5.27 8.95
N SER A 140 5.82 -4.94 7.72
CA SER A 140 6.67 -5.02 6.52
C SER A 140 7.04 -3.63 5.96
N ALA A 141 7.01 -2.59 6.80
CA ALA A 141 7.55 -1.31 6.39
C ALA A 141 9.08 -1.38 6.29
N ASN A 142 9.66 -0.42 5.57
CA ASN A 142 11.11 -0.26 5.55
C ASN A 142 11.46 1.00 6.34
N GLY A 143 12.62 1.02 6.98
CA GLY A 143 13.18 2.12 7.74
C GLY A 143 12.77 2.17 9.21
N ASP A 144 12.14 1.13 9.74
CA ASP A 144 11.68 1.03 11.13
C ASP A 144 12.44 0.00 11.97
N GLY A 145 13.48 -0.61 11.40
CA GLY A 145 14.43 -1.46 12.12
C GLY A 145 14.47 -2.89 11.61
N CYS A 146 13.42 -3.32 10.90
CA CYS A 146 13.43 -4.51 10.09
C CYS A 146 12.93 -4.20 8.68
N SER A 147 13.55 -4.81 7.66
CA SER A 147 13.13 -4.59 6.28
C SER A 147 11.97 -5.50 5.94
N ALA A 148 11.27 -5.20 4.85
CA ALA A 148 10.23 -6.08 4.31
C ALA A 148 10.73 -7.49 3.92
N ILE A 149 12.05 -7.72 3.90
CA ILE A 149 12.68 -9.00 3.57
C ILE A 149 13.40 -9.65 4.77
N CYS A 150 13.09 -9.21 5.99
CA CYS A 150 13.63 -9.75 7.24
C CYS A 150 15.15 -9.72 7.38
N GLU A 151 15.78 -8.84 6.62
CA GLU A 151 17.12 -8.39 6.88
C GLU A 151 17.05 -7.29 7.91
N THR A 152 17.93 -7.36 8.92
CA THR A 152 18.13 -6.25 9.83
C THR A 152 18.49 -5.07 8.97
N GLU A 153 17.59 -4.10 8.94
CA GLU A 153 17.94 -2.83 8.36
C GLU A 153 19.10 -2.35 9.17
N LYS A 154 20.23 -2.16 8.48
CA LYS A 154 21.29 -1.37 9.04
C LYS A 154 20.60 -0.04 9.29
N SER A 155 20.22 0.18 10.57
CA SER A 155 19.56 1.38 11.04
C SER A 155 20.30 2.47 10.31
N GLY A 156 19.56 3.22 9.49
CA GLY A 156 20.19 4.06 8.50
C GLY A 156 21.26 4.93 9.13
N ASP A 157 21.90 5.75 8.34
CA ASP A 157 22.54 6.93 8.87
C ASP A 157 21.52 7.90 9.58
N GLU A 158 20.40 7.39 10.12
CA GLU A 158 19.52 7.99 11.09
C GLU A 158 20.00 7.57 12.48
N GLY A 159 20.78 8.43 13.11
CA GLY A 159 21.04 8.33 14.54
C GLY A 159 19.77 8.48 15.38
N CYS A 160 19.93 8.71 16.69
CA CYS A 160 18.78 8.85 17.58
C CYS A 160 18.06 10.19 17.30
N THR A 161 17.29 10.24 16.21
CA THR A 161 16.64 11.44 15.68
C THR A 161 15.45 11.85 16.57
N PRO A 162 14.82 13.02 16.33
CA PRO A 162 13.54 13.32 16.96
C PRO A 162 12.46 12.26 16.70
N GLY A 163 12.59 11.47 15.62
CA GLY A 163 11.69 10.37 15.29
C GLY A 163 11.80 9.19 16.25
N TYR A 164 13.01 8.86 16.70
CA TYR A 164 13.29 7.83 17.70
C TYR A 164 12.74 8.23 19.08
N TRP A 165 13.18 9.37 19.61
CA TRP A 165 12.89 9.78 20.99
C TRP A 165 11.42 10.07 21.31
N LYS A 166 10.58 10.33 20.30
CA LYS A 166 9.15 10.60 20.49
C LYS A 166 8.30 9.33 20.65
N GLN A 167 8.83 8.16 20.29
CA GLN A 167 8.10 6.90 20.39
C GLN A 167 8.06 6.42 21.83
N THR A 168 6.93 5.90 22.27
CA THR A 168 6.71 5.51 23.66
C THR A 168 7.61 4.36 24.10
N GLN A 169 8.00 3.46 23.18
CA GLN A 169 8.89 2.34 23.47
C GLN A 169 10.30 2.79 23.92
N HIS A 170 10.74 3.99 23.54
CA HIS A 170 12.08 4.50 23.87
C HIS A 170 12.08 5.46 25.08
N PHE A 171 10.96 5.62 25.80
CA PHE A 171 10.89 6.51 26.96
C PHE A 171 11.76 6.04 28.13
N ASP A 172 12.02 4.74 28.24
CA ASP A 172 12.91 4.18 29.26
C ASP A 172 14.39 4.52 28.97
N SER A 173 14.73 4.85 27.72
CA SER A 173 16.06 5.28 27.30
C SER A 173 16.33 6.76 27.60
N TRP A 174 15.35 7.52 28.11
CA TRP A 174 15.56 8.91 28.51
C TRP A 174 16.46 8.97 29.75
N SER A 175 17.68 9.46 29.55
CA SER A 175 18.68 9.53 30.61
C SER A 175 18.32 10.61 31.64
N ALA A 176 18.37 10.24 32.92
CA ALA A 176 18.19 11.18 34.03
C ALA A 176 19.17 12.37 33.90
N PRO A 177 18.73 13.62 34.18
CA PRO A 177 17.49 14.00 34.86
C PRO A 177 16.28 14.26 33.95
N TYR A 178 16.38 13.95 32.65
CA TYR A 178 15.34 14.30 31.68
C TYR A 178 14.24 13.24 31.61
N THR A 179 13.00 13.69 31.53
CA THR A 179 11.82 12.83 31.35
C THR A 179 10.89 13.46 30.32
N PRO A 180 9.96 12.70 29.72
CA PRO A 180 8.97 13.25 28.80
C PRO A 180 8.15 14.43 29.36
N ASN A 181 8.01 14.49 30.68
CA ASN A 181 7.27 15.53 31.40
C ASN A 181 8.13 16.71 31.87
N THR A 182 9.45 16.67 31.68
CA THR A 182 10.34 17.78 32.04
C THR A 182 9.95 19.01 31.22
N GLN A 183 9.76 20.16 31.88
CA GLN A 183 9.43 21.41 31.18
C GLN A 183 10.60 21.86 30.31
N PHE A 184 10.31 22.35 29.10
CA PHE A 184 11.36 22.85 28.20
C PHE A 184 12.13 24.01 28.84
N SER A 185 11.41 24.92 29.50
CA SER A 185 11.96 26.06 30.22
C SER A 185 12.76 25.70 31.48
N ALA A 186 12.77 24.44 31.90
CA ALA A 186 13.63 23.98 32.99
C ALA A 186 15.07 23.68 32.51
N VAL A 187 15.27 23.54 31.20
CA VAL A 187 16.57 23.17 30.59
C VAL A 187 17.09 24.28 29.67
N PHE A 188 16.19 24.94 28.93
CA PHE A 188 16.52 25.97 27.95
C PHE A 188 15.80 27.29 28.26
N GLU A 189 16.20 28.36 27.57
CA GLU A 189 15.44 29.61 27.55
C GLU A 189 13.99 29.38 27.10
N ASN A 190 13.05 30.14 27.67
CA ASN A 190 11.60 29.88 27.58
C ASN A 190 10.98 30.22 26.21
N ALA A 191 11.43 29.51 25.16
CA ALA A 191 10.94 29.64 23.79
C ALA A 191 9.58 28.97 23.56
N PHE A 192 9.22 28.01 24.41
CA PHE A 192 7.97 27.25 24.33
C PHE A 192 7.22 27.27 25.68
N PRO A 193 6.53 28.37 26.01
CA PRO A 193 5.86 28.52 27.31
C PRO A 193 4.88 27.39 27.60
N GLY A 194 5.08 26.73 28.74
CA GLY A 194 4.19 25.68 29.24
C GLY A 194 4.31 24.32 28.55
N LYS A 195 5.25 24.15 27.60
CA LYS A 195 5.48 22.85 26.93
C LYS A 195 6.54 22.01 27.63
N THR A 196 6.34 20.69 27.64
CA THR A 196 7.36 19.72 28.03
C THR A 196 8.32 19.42 26.88
N LEU A 197 9.44 18.75 27.17
CA LEU A 197 10.38 18.26 26.17
C LEU A 197 9.68 17.39 25.10
N LEU A 198 8.84 16.43 25.51
CA LEU A 198 8.07 15.59 24.59
C LEU A 198 7.10 16.42 23.73
N GLN A 199 6.36 17.36 24.35
CA GLN A 199 5.42 18.21 23.62
C GLN A 199 6.11 19.12 22.60
N VAL A 200 7.35 19.57 22.88
CA VAL A 200 8.15 20.31 21.91
C VAL A 200 8.57 19.40 20.75
N MET A 201 8.98 18.16 21.04
CA MET A 201 9.36 17.17 20.03
C MET A 201 8.20 16.79 19.10
N GLN A 202 6.96 16.83 19.59
CA GLN A 202 5.74 16.54 18.82
C GLN A 202 5.24 17.72 17.98
N ASN A 203 5.83 18.91 18.09
CA ASN A 203 5.39 20.07 17.31
C ASN A 203 5.61 19.85 15.81
N GLY A 204 4.63 20.17 14.96
CA GLY A 204 4.82 20.24 13.52
C GLY A 204 5.51 21.53 13.04
N GLY A 205 5.86 21.57 11.75
CA GLY A 205 6.33 22.77 11.06
C GLY A 205 7.84 23.05 11.15
N GLY A 206 8.24 24.18 10.57
CA GLY A 206 9.63 24.65 10.44
C GLY A 206 10.04 25.70 11.47
N GLY A 207 11.18 26.36 11.22
CA GLY A 207 11.67 27.48 12.04
C GLY A 207 11.93 27.08 13.48
N LEU A 208 11.43 27.87 14.44
CA LEU A 208 11.63 27.61 15.87
C LEU A 208 11.12 26.22 16.29
N ASN A 209 9.99 25.75 15.75
CA ASN A 209 9.47 24.42 16.06
C ASN A 209 10.44 23.31 15.62
N ALA A 210 11.01 23.44 14.41
CA ALA A 210 12.00 22.47 13.93
C ALA A 210 13.27 22.50 14.77
N LEU A 211 13.78 23.69 15.10
CA LEU A 211 14.90 23.82 16.03
C LEU A 211 14.59 23.11 17.35
N GLY A 212 13.44 23.40 17.96
CA GLY A 212 13.01 22.79 19.22
C GLY A 212 13.04 21.25 19.17
N ARG A 213 12.49 20.62 18.12
CA ARG A 213 12.50 19.16 17.98
C ARG A 213 13.92 18.59 17.96
N HIS A 214 14.79 19.13 17.11
CA HIS A 214 16.18 18.64 16.99
C HIS A 214 17.01 18.96 18.23
N THR A 215 16.73 20.05 18.93
CA THR A 215 17.37 20.39 20.21
C THR A 215 17.04 19.38 21.31
N VAL A 216 15.78 18.94 21.42
CA VAL A 216 15.44 17.93 22.42
C VAL A 216 16.10 16.58 22.10
N ALA A 217 16.16 16.18 20.82
CA ALA A 217 16.91 14.97 20.43
C ALA A 217 18.42 15.12 20.75
N ALA A 218 19.01 16.27 20.44
CA ALA A 218 20.41 16.58 20.74
C ALA A 218 20.71 16.52 22.24
N LEU A 219 19.78 17.00 23.06
CA LEU A 219 19.89 16.94 24.51
C LEU A 219 19.95 15.50 25.01
N LEU A 220 19.04 14.64 24.52
CA LEU A 220 18.97 13.24 24.94
C LEU A 220 20.17 12.44 24.43
N ASN A 221 20.62 12.71 23.21
CA ASN A 221 21.81 12.07 22.64
C ASN A 221 23.06 12.42 23.41
N SER A 222 23.29 13.71 23.66
CA SER A 222 24.45 14.18 24.44
C SER A 222 24.41 13.75 25.91
N ALA A 223 23.23 13.46 26.46
CA ALA A 223 23.06 12.99 27.83
C ALA A 223 23.19 11.46 27.97
N SER A 224 23.06 10.71 26.87
CA SER A 224 23.15 9.26 26.89
C SER A 224 24.61 8.80 26.81
N ALA A 225 25.05 8.03 27.81
CA ALA A 225 26.43 7.53 27.88
C ALA A 225 26.77 6.54 26.75
N SER A 226 25.75 5.91 26.16
CA SER A 226 25.94 4.93 25.09
C SER A 226 26.04 5.59 23.71
N VAL A 227 25.60 6.85 23.54
CA VAL A 227 25.53 7.54 22.25
C VAL A 227 26.77 8.42 22.03
N ASP A 228 27.55 8.15 20.97
CA ASP A 228 28.66 9.03 20.57
C ASP A 228 28.16 10.22 19.74
N TYR A 229 27.60 11.21 20.45
CA TYR A 229 26.97 12.38 19.82
C TYR A 229 27.97 13.46 19.37
N GLY A 230 29.19 13.49 19.94
CA GLY A 230 30.20 14.50 19.62
C GLY A 230 29.97 15.92 20.20
N GLN A 231 28.82 16.21 20.81
CA GLN A 231 28.59 17.42 21.62
C GLN A 231 28.26 17.07 23.07
N THR A 232 28.57 17.98 23.99
CA THR A 232 28.15 17.87 25.39
C THR A 232 26.75 18.44 25.60
N THR A 233 26.06 17.98 26.64
CA THR A 233 24.73 18.51 27.04
C THR A 233 24.77 20.03 27.27
N ASP A 234 25.82 20.54 27.93
CA ASP A 234 26.02 21.98 28.11
C ASP A 234 26.20 22.72 26.77
N GLY A 235 26.91 22.10 25.81
CA GLY A 235 27.09 22.64 24.47
C GLY A 235 25.77 22.79 23.72
N VAL A 236 24.89 21.79 23.81
CA VAL A 236 23.54 21.83 23.21
C VAL A 236 22.70 22.96 23.82
N ILE A 237 22.71 23.09 25.16
CA ILE A 237 21.98 24.15 25.87
C ILE A 237 22.46 25.54 25.46
N VAL A 238 23.79 25.75 25.45
CA VAL A 238 24.40 27.02 25.03
C VAL A 238 24.06 27.34 23.58
N ALA A 239 24.13 26.36 22.68
CA ALA A 239 23.84 26.57 21.26
C ALA A 239 22.38 26.97 21.01
N PHE A 240 21.42 26.32 21.69
CA PHE A 240 20.02 26.72 21.60
C PHE A 240 19.77 28.12 22.19
N ASN A 241 20.27 28.38 23.40
CA ASN A 241 20.08 29.66 24.09
C ASN A 241 20.82 30.82 23.38
N ALA A 242 21.85 30.54 22.58
CA ALA A 242 22.48 31.54 21.72
C ALA A 242 21.66 31.81 20.44
N ALA A 243 20.93 30.80 19.96
CA ALA A 243 20.04 30.96 18.80
C ALA A 243 18.72 31.67 19.16
N TYR A 244 18.25 31.53 20.40
CA TYR A 244 17.00 32.12 20.89
C TYR A 244 17.25 33.20 21.97
N PRO A 245 16.67 34.40 21.84
CA PRO A 245 15.76 34.84 20.78
C PRO A 245 16.53 35.25 19.51
N GLY A 246 16.10 34.73 18.35
CA GLY A 246 16.74 34.98 17.06
C GLY A 246 15.78 34.98 15.89
N THR A 247 16.33 34.91 14.68
CA THR A 247 15.54 34.85 13.43
C THR A 247 15.41 33.43 12.92
N THR A 248 14.52 33.20 11.94
CA THR A 248 14.41 31.90 11.24
C THR A 248 15.74 31.44 10.65
N THR A 249 16.60 32.37 10.22
CA THR A 249 17.95 32.03 9.72
C THR A 249 18.84 31.45 10.83
N ASN A 250 18.82 32.04 12.03
CA ASN A 250 19.54 31.50 13.19
C ASN A 250 19.01 30.10 13.55
N TYR A 251 17.68 29.95 13.54
CA TYR A 251 17.04 28.68 13.87
C TYR A 251 17.39 27.58 12.89
N ASN A 252 17.35 27.86 11.58
CA ASN A 252 17.69 26.89 10.55
C ASN A 252 19.16 26.49 10.60
N TYR A 253 20.07 27.42 10.91
CA TYR A 253 21.49 27.12 11.06
C TYR A 253 21.75 26.13 12.20
N VAL A 254 21.28 26.46 13.41
CA VAL A 254 21.51 25.59 14.58
C VAL A 254 20.73 24.28 14.47
N LYS A 255 19.52 24.30 13.89
CA LYS A 255 18.76 23.10 13.56
C LYS A 255 19.56 22.18 12.63
N GLY A 256 20.21 22.72 11.60
CA GLY A 256 21.01 21.92 10.66
C GLY A 256 22.22 21.24 11.31
N VAL A 257 22.86 21.92 12.27
CA VAL A 257 23.93 21.31 13.08
C VAL A 257 23.38 20.15 13.91
N PHE A 258 22.30 20.37 14.66
CA PHE A 258 21.71 19.31 15.48
C PHE A 258 21.14 18.18 14.64
N GLU A 259 20.53 18.46 13.49
CA GLU A 259 20.08 17.42 12.56
C GLU A 259 21.22 16.50 12.16
N SER A 260 22.31 17.08 11.63
CA SER A 260 23.48 16.31 11.21
C SER A 260 24.11 15.50 12.35
N ASP A 261 24.13 16.03 13.58
CA ASP A 261 24.68 15.28 14.72
C ASP A 261 23.72 14.20 15.22
N ASN A 262 22.41 14.45 15.17
CA ASN A 262 21.38 13.47 15.53
C ASN A 262 21.33 12.29 14.54
N GLU A 263 21.95 12.44 13.37
CA GLU A 263 22.05 11.43 12.32
C GLU A 263 23.29 10.52 12.47
N ARG A 264 24.17 10.75 13.45
CA ARG A 264 25.47 10.04 13.57
C ARG A 264 25.41 8.59 14.07
N GLY A 265 24.24 7.96 14.08
CA GLY A 265 24.00 6.60 14.56
C GLY A 265 23.39 6.52 15.96
N CYS A 266 22.57 5.49 16.19
CA CYS A 266 21.87 5.25 17.45
C CYS A 266 22.22 3.86 18.01
N PRO A 267 23.09 3.75 19.03
CA PRO A 267 23.42 2.48 19.67
C PRO A 267 22.40 2.07 20.75
N LEU A 268 21.23 2.70 20.78
CA LEU A 268 20.16 2.42 21.72
C LEU A 268 19.12 1.55 20.99
N ASN A 269 18.83 0.39 21.56
CA ASN A 269 17.75 -0.50 21.13
C ASN A 269 16.46 -0.10 21.85
#